data_AF-A0A847YSC4-F1
#
_entry.id   AF-A0A847YSC4-F1
#
_cell.length_a   1.000
_cell.length_b   1.000
_cell.length_c   1.000
_cell.angle_alpha   90.00
_cell.angle_beta   90.00
_cell.angle_gamma   90.00
#
_symmetry.space_group_name_H-M   'P 1'
#
loop_
_entity.id
_entity.type
_entity.pdbx_description
1 polymer ?
#
loop_
_entity_poly.entity_id
_entity_poly.type
_entity_poly.pdbx_seq_one_letter_code
_entity_poly.pdbx_strand_id
1 'polypeptide(L)'
;MADRKMTPDILGNLLGGSDQEPLKKLEDKPVSQPTIKPEYHNTGIPAYHKDSKTVDQPTIKTVSHKKKPAKVQKASGDKIKATYYIASETVDSLEDGWIRLRKISPKEVRGQISKSLIVELAIQMALDELETKGKESRLVKRIS
;
A
#
# COMPACT_ATOMS: atom_id res chain seq x y z
N MET A 1 8.30 63.20 5.57
CA MET A 1 8.57 61.75 5.49
C MET A 1 7.22 61.06 5.53
N ALA A 2 6.88 60.23 4.55
CA ALA A 2 5.57 59.57 4.52
C ALA A 2 5.58 58.37 5.49
N ASP A 3 4.70 58.41 6.48
CA ASP A 3 4.57 57.38 7.51
C ASP A 3 4.13 56.05 6.90
N ARG A 4 4.90 54.99 7.16
CA ARG A 4 4.55 53.64 6.74
C ARG A 4 3.42 53.16 7.65
N LYS A 5 2.25 52.83 7.07
CA LYS A 5 1.15 52.19 7.81
C LYS A 5 1.62 50.82 8.32
N MET A 6 1.49 50.59 9.62
CA MET A 6 1.83 49.34 10.29
C MET A 6 0.85 48.23 9.88
N THR A 7 1.35 47.11 9.35
CA THR A 7 0.55 45.90 9.12
C THR A 7 0.41 45.11 10.42
N PRO A 8 -0.81 44.70 10.82
CA PRO A 8 -1.01 44.00 12.08
C PRO A 8 -0.48 42.57 12.02
N ASP A 9 0.14 42.13 13.12
CA ASP A 9 0.59 40.74 13.29
C ASP A 9 -0.59 39.86 13.70
N ILE A 10 -1.19 39.21 12.70
CA ILE A 10 -2.37 38.35 12.88
C ILE A 10 -2.01 37.10 13.70
N LEU A 11 -0.77 36.59 13.57
CA LEU A 11 -0.31 35.38 14.24
C LEU A 11 0.03 35.64 15.70
N GLY A 12 0.66 36.79 16.00
CA GLY A 12 0.93 37.22 17.38
C GLY A 12 -0.34 37.35 18.23
N ASN A 13 -1.42 37.88 17.63
CA ASN A 13 -2.71 38.05 18.31
C ASN A 13 -3.43 36.71 18.58
N LEU A 14 -3.27 35.72 17.70
CA LEU A 14 -3.87 34.38 17.84
C LEU A 14 -3.17 33.53 18.91
N LEU A 15 -1.88 33.76 19.13
CA LEU A 15 -1.05 33.03 20.09
C LEU A 15 -0.94 33.71 21.46
N GLY A 16 -1.84 34.66 21.76
CA GLY A 16 -1.94 35.29 23.08
C GLY A 16 -0.81 36.25 23.45
N GLY A 17 -0.07 36.78 22.47
CA GLY A 17 0.97 37.78 22.70
C GLY A 17 0.44 39.20 22.59
N SER A 18 -0.04 39.77 23.69
CA SER A 18 -0.30 41.21 23.81
C SER A 18 1.01 41.96 24.11
N ASP A 19 1.30 42.93 23.24
CA ASP A 19 2.08 44.16 23.49
C ASP A 19 3.53 44.03 23.98
N GLN A 20 4.47 44.09 23.04
CA GLN A 20 5.74 44.77 23.30
C GLN A 20 5.90 45.95 22.32
N GLU A 21 5.97 47.16 22.87
CA GLU A 21 6.52 48.32 22.18
C GLU A 21 8.06 48.22 22.03
N PRO A 22 8.67 48.94 21.08
CA PRO A 22 9.86 48.48 20.36
C PRO A 22 11.16 49.21 20.75
N LEU A 23 12.32 48.57 20.52
CA LEU A 23 13.60 49.28 20.48
C LEU A 23 14.51 48.82 19.32
N LYS A 24 14.52 49.67 18.29
CA LYS A 24 15.64 50.16 17.45
C LYS A 24 16.49 49.20 16.58
N LYS A 25 16.51 49.57 15.29
CA LYS A 25 17.37 49.20 14.16
C LYS A 25 18.87 49.50 14.34
N LEU A 26 19.71 48.82 13.56
CA LEU A 26 20.68 49.41 12.61
C LEU A 26 21.03 48.33 11.52
N GLU A 27 20.61 48.46 10.25
CA GLU A 27 21.36 49.00 9.07
C GLU A 27 22.49 48.05 8.58
N ASP A 28 22.78 47.76 7.31
CA ASP A 28 22.27 48.11 5.97
C ASP A 28 22.82 47.10 4.91
N LYS A 29 22.15 46.99 3.76
CA LYS A 29 22.46 46.20 2.52
C LYS A 29 23.23 47.08 1.50
N PRO A 30 23.91 46.62 0.40
CA PRO A 30 23.28 45.85 -0.70
C PRO A 30 24.12 44.93 -1.65
N VAL A 31 23.42 43.92 -2.20
CA VAL A 31 23.43 43.38 -3.60
C VAL A 31 24.72 42.83 -4.25
N SER A 32 24.75 41.51 -4.51
CA SER A 32 24.94 40.91 -5.86
C SER A 32 24.69 39.40 -5.80
N GLN A 33 23.85 38.84 -6.67
CA GLN A 33 23.61 37.40 -6.75
C GLN A 33 24.87 36.66 -7.24
N PRO A 34 25.11 35.44 -6.73
CA PRO A 34 25.30 34.35 -7.67
C PRO A 34 24.47 33.13 -7.29
N THR A 35 23.89 32.50 -8.31
CA THR A 35 23.35 31.15 -8.34
C THR A 35 24.09 30.21 -7.38
N ILE A 36 23.41 29.78 -6.31
CA ILE A 36 23.92 28.74 -5.42
C ILE A 36 23.80 27.42 -6.18
N LYS A 37 24.93 26.93 -6.68
CA LYS A 37 25.08 25.56 -7.17
C LYS A 37 24.67 24.60 -6.06
N PRO A 38 23.95 23.50 -6.33
CA PRO A 38 23.74 22.48 -5.31
C PRO A 38 25.12 21.91 -4.92
N GLU A 39 25.44 22.01 -3.63
CA GLU A 39 26.61 21.40 -3.04
C GLU A 39 26.35 19.88 -2.97
N TYR A 40 26.93 19.15 -3.92
CA TYR A 40 27.05 17.70 -3.81
C TYR A 40 28.02 17.40 -2.67
N HIS A 41 27.48 16.97 -1.54
CA HIS A 41 28.30 16.34 -0.50
C HIS A 41 28.77 14.99 -1.04
N ASN A 42 29.95 15.00 -1.69
CA ASN A 42 30.72 13.80 -1.98
C ASN A 42 31.33 13.27 -0.69
N THR A 43 30.51 12.67 0.19
CA THR A 43 31.04 11.79 1.22
C THR A 43 31.26 10.42 0.60
N GLY A 44 32.48 10.27 0.07
CA GLY A 44 33.27 9.04 -0.01
C GLY A 44 32.54 7.76 -0.44
N ILE A 45 32.86 7.30 -1.65
CA ILE A 45 32.75 5.90 -2.05
C ILE A 45 33.28 5.03 -0.88
N PRO A 46 32.47 4.15 -0.25
CA PRO A 46 33.05 3.16 0.64
C PRO A 46 33.88 2.21 -0.23
N ALA A 47 35.19 2.20 0.01
CA ALA A 47 36.10 1.23 -0.58
C ALA A 47 35.58 -0.19 -0.28
N TYR A 48 35.47 -1.01 -1.32
CA TYR A 48 35.23 -2.44 -1.18
C TYR A 48 36.42 -3.07 -0.46
N HIS A 49 36.32 -3.20 0.86
CA HIS A 49 37.15 -4.12 1.62
C HIS A 49 36.55 -5.52 1.44
N LYS A 50 36.98 -6.19 0.37
CA LYS A 50 37.04 -7.65 0.39
C LYS A 50 38.15 -7.97 1.38
N ASP A 51 37.78 -8.39 2.59
CA ASP A 51 38.48 -9.42 3.36
C ASP A 51 37.80 -9.64 4.72
N SER A 52 37.53 -10.92 4.99
CA SER A 52 37.46 -11.53 6.32
C SER A 52 36.30 -11.23 7.30
N LYS A 53 35.47 -12.28 7.41
CA LYS A 53 34.92 -12.91 8.64
C LYS A 53 33.53 -12.47 9.13
N THR A 54 32.66 -13.48 9.19
CA THR A 54 31.34 -13.55 9.82
C THR A 54 31.33 -13.00 11.24
N VAL A 55 30.44 -12.03 11.48
CA VAL A 55 30.00 -11.62 12.83
C VAL A 55 28.50 -11.32 12.75
N ASP A 56 27.77 -11.97 13.66
CA ASP A 56 26.32 -12.04 13.73
C ASP A 56 25.64 -10.66 13.84
N GLN A 57 24.79 -10.32 12.87
CA GLN A 57 23.84 -9.23 13.07
C GLN A 57 22.71 -9.72 13.99
N PRO A 58 22.31 -8.97 15.03
CA PRO A 58 21.10 -9.25 15.76
C PRO A 58 19.90 -8.96 14.85
N THR A 59 19.40 -10.01 14.20
CA THR A 59 18.12 -10.03 13.50
C THR A 59 17.06 -9.45 14.42
N ILE A 60 16.43 -8.35 14.01
CA ILE A 60 15.25 -7.82 14.67
C ILE A 60 14.20 -8.92 14.62
N LYS A 61 14.03 -9.62 15.75
CA LYS A 61 13.00 -10.64 15.94
C LYS A 61 11.67 -9.90 15.90
N THR A 62 10.94 -9.98 14.79
CA THR A 62 9.52 -9.66 14.78
C THR A 62 8.83 -10.49 15.86
N VAL A 63 8.27 -9.80 16.86
CA VAL A 63 7.55 -10.40 17.97
C VAL A 63 6.36 -11.18 17.40
N SER A 64 6.46 -12.51 17.49
CA SER A 64 5.41 -13.44 17.14
C SER A 64 4.24 -13.25 18.10
N HIS A 65 3.22 -12.50 17.67
CA HIS A 65 1.92 -12.57 18.30
C HIS A 65 1.32 -13.95 18.00
N LYS A 66 1.50 -14.89 18.93
CA LYS A 66 0.75 -16.16 18.98
C LYS A 66 -0.75 -15.86 19.07
N LYS A 67 -1.40 -15.61 17.93
CA LYS A 67 -2.83 -15.87 17.78
C LYS A 67 -2.98 -17.38 17.64
N LYS A 68 -3.82 -17.96 18.51
CA LYS A 68 -4.25 -19.36 18.46
C LYS A 68 -4.64 -19.70 17.02
N PRO A 69 -4.17 -20.81 16.43
CA PRO A 69 -4.56 -21.17 15.08
C PRO A 69 -6.05 -21.47 15.10
N ALA A 70 -6.85 -20.58 14.51
CA ALA A 70 -8.16 -20.99 14.03
C ALA A 70 -7.90 -22.17 13.10
N LYS A 71 -8.58 -23.29 13.36
CA LYS A 71 -8.49 -24.53 12.59
C LYS A 71 -9.13 -24.26 11.22
N VAL A 72 -8.41 -23.53 10.36
CA VAL A 72 -8.69 -23.47 8.93
C VAL A 72 -8.41 -24.87 8.45
N GLN A 73 -9.45 -25.57 8.04
CA GLN A 73 -9.34 -26.88 7.39
C GLN A 73 -8.54 -26.64 6.10
N LYS A 74 -7.22 -26.77 6.20
CA LYS A 74 -6.33 -26.80 5.05
C LYS A 74 -6.55 -28.17 4.40
N ALA A 75 -7.48 -28.21 3.44
CA ALA A 75 -7.25 -29.05 2.28
C ALA A 75 -6.10 -28.40 1.50
N SER A 76 -4.87 -28.52 2.01
CA SER A 76 -3.69 -28.05 1.28
C SER A 76 -3.14 -29.20 0.48
N GLY A 77 -3.82 -29.51 -0.62
CA GLY A 77 -3.14 -30.04 -1.79
C GLY A 77 -2.17 -29.00 -2.34
N ASP A 78 -1.17 -29.45 -3.09
CA ASP A 78 -0.20 -28.56 -3.72
C ASP A 78 -0.91 -27.57 -4.65
N LYS A 79 -0.84 -26.27 -4.31
CA LYS A 79 -1.45 -25.21 -5.10
C LYS A 79 -0.52 -24.77 -6.22
N ILE A 80 -0.99 -24.83 -7.45
CA ILE A 80 -0.25 -24.37 -8.63
C ILE A 80 -0.79 -23.00 -9.05
N LYS A 81 0.11 -22.05 -9.34
CA LYS A 81 -0.27 -20.77 -9.92
C LYS A 81 -0.39 -20.91 -11.43
N ALA A 82 -1.53 -20.53 -11.97
CA ALA A 82 -1.77 -20.44 -13.42
C ALA A 82 -2.23 -19.02 -13.77
N THR A 83 -1.91 -18.57 -14.99
CA THR A 83 -2.29 -17.25 -15.51
C THR A 83 -3.09 -17.45 -16.80
N TYR A 84 -4.25 -16.80 -16.89
CA TYR A 84 -5.16 -16.89 -18.03
C TYR A 84 -5.60 -15.49 -18.44
N TYR A 85 -5.82 -15.29 -19.73
CA TYR A 85 -6.46 -14.08 -20.23
C TYR A 85 -7.96 -14.16 -19.97
N ILE A 86 -8.51 -13.10 -19.37
CA ILE A 86 -9.93 -12.92 -19.12
C ILE A 86 -10.31 -11.48 -19.46
N ALA A 87 -11.56 -11.25 -19.85
CA ALA A 87 -12.04 -9.91 -20.15
C ALA A 87 -11.97 -9.02 -18.90
N SER A 88 -11.66 -7.72 -19.08
CA SER A 88 -11.58 -6.75 -17.98
C SER A 88 -12.88 -6.68 -17.19
N GLU A 89 -14.02 -6.65 -17.88
CA GLU A 89 -15.36 -6.61 -17.26
C GLU A 89 -15.62 -7.81 -16.34
N THR A 90 -15.05 -8.97 -16.67
CA THR A 90 -15.13 -10.18 -15.84
C THR A 90 -14.28 -10.05 -14.57
N VAL A 91 -13.14 -9.37 -14.65
CA VAL A 91 -12.31 -9.07 -13.47
C VAL A 91 -13.06 -8.15 -12.53
N ASP A 92 -13.66 -7.08 -13.05
CA ASP A 92 -14.43 -6.12 -12.25
C ASP A 92 -15.62 -6.81 -11.56
N SER A 93 -16.37 -7.62 -12.32
CA SER A 93 -17.48 -8.42 -11.79
C SER A 93 -17.04 -9.41 -10.71
N LEU A 94 -15.82 -9.96 -10.81
CA LEU A 94 -15.24 -10.83 -9.78
C LEU A 94 -14.93 -10.05 -8.50
N GLU A 95 -14.48 -8.79 -8.60
CA GLU A 95 -14.23 -7.94 -7.42
C GLU A 95 -15.54 -7.61 -6.69
N ASP A 96 -16.55 -7.19 -7.44
CA ASP A 96 -17.88 -6.90 -6.89
C ASP A 96 -18.51 -8.15 -6.27
N GLY A 97 -18.41 -9.29 -6.97
CA GLY A 97 -18.85 -10.58 -6.47
C GLY A 97 -18.14 -10.97 -5.17
N TRP A 98 -16.83 -10.75 -5.09
CA TRP A 98 -16.03 -11.01 -3.88
C TRP A 98 -16.48 -10.14 -2.69
N ILE A 99 -16.71 -8.85 -2.91
CA ILE A 99 -17.22 -7.93 -1.88
C ILE A 99 -18.61 -8.37 -1.41
N ARG A 100 -19.50 -8.68 -2.37
CA ARG A 100 -20.87 -9.12 -2.08
C ARG A 100 -20.89 -10.41 -1.26
N LEU A 101 -20.09 -11.41 -1.65
CA LEU A 101 -19.94 -12.67 -0.93
C LEU A 101 -19.49 -12.43 0.51
N ARG A 102 -18.45 -11.60 0.71
CA ARG A 102 -17.97 -11.27 2.07
C ARG A 102 -19.01 -10.53 2.90
N LYS A 103 -19.88 -9.72 2.29
CA LYS A 103 -20.95 -9.00 3.01
C LYS A 103 -22.01 -9.95 3.54
N ILE A 104 -22.42 -10.94 2.74
CA ILE A 104 -23.48 -11.89 3.12
C ILE A 104 -22.96 -13.05 3.99
N SER A 105 -21.68 -13.38 3.92
CA SER A 105 -21.10 -14.47 4.70
C SER A 105 -20.94 -14.15 6.19
N PRO A 106 -20.95 -15.17 7.07
CA PRO A 106 -20.75 -15.01 8.50
C PRO A 106 -19.29 -14.60 8.81
N LYS A 107 -19.08 -13.86 9.92
CA LYS A 107 -17.80 -13.16 10.20
C LYS A 107 -16.59 -14.10 10.22
N GLU A 108 -16.81 -15.36 10.59
CA GLU A 108 -15.80 -16.40 10.75
C GLU A 108 -15.19 -16.82 9.40
N VAL A 109 -15.97 -16.79 8.31
CA VAL A 109 -15.53 -17.26 6.99
C VAL A 109 -15.18 -16.12 6.03
N ARG A 110 -15.54 -14.87 6.34
CA ARG A 110 -15.23 -13.69 5.49
C ARG A 110 -13.74 -13.53 5.17
N GLY A 111 -12.86 -13.99 6.04
CA GLY A 111 -11.40 -13.94 5.83
C GLY A 111 -10.86 -15.04 4.92
N GLN A 112 -11.64 -16.11 4.70
CA GLN A 112 -11.26 -17.25 3.86
C GLN A 112 -11.70 -17.05 2.40
N ILE A 113 -12.72 -16.23 2.18
CA ILE A 113 -13.22 -15.88 0.85
C ILE A 113 -12.17 -15.02 0.15
N SER A 114 -11.48 -15.61 -0.81
CA SER A 114 -10.46 -14.98 -1.65
C SER A 114 -10.87 -15.08 -3.13
N LYS A 115 -10.32 -14.19 -3.97
CA LYS A 115 -10.55 -14.25 -5.43
C LYS A 115 -10.15 -15.61 -6.00
N SER A 116 -9.00 -16.14 -5.57
CA SER A 116 -8.51 -17.46 -5.98
C SER A 116 -9.48 -18.58 -5.61
N LEU A 117 -10.08 -18.54 -4.40
CA LEU A 117 -11.06 -19.54 -3.99
C LEU A 117 -12.34 -19.48 -4.85
N ILE A 118 -12.80 -18.27 -5.17
CA ILE A 118 -13.99 -18.10 -6.04
C ILE A 118 -13.71 -18.69 -7.42
N VAL A 119 -12.54 -18.39 -8.00
CA VAL A 119 -12.14 -18.91 -9.31
C VAL A 119 -11.99 -20.44 -9.29
N GLU A 120 -11.34 -20.98 -8.27
CA GLU A 120 -11.16 -22.43 -8.08
C GLU A 120 -12.51 -23.17 -8.05
N LEU A 121 -13.43 -22.71 -7.20
CA LEU A 121 -14.77 -23.30 -7.10
C LEU A 121 -15.59 -23.12 -8.38
N ALA A 122 -15.51 -21.96 -9.04
CA ALA A 122 -16.21 -21.73 -10.29
C ALA A 122 -15.74 -22.68 -11.41
N ILE A 123 -14.43 -22.93 -11.49
CA ILE A 123 -13.86 -23.90 -12.44
C ILE A 123 -14.32 -25.31 -12.10
N GLN A 124 -14.25 -25.72 -10.83
CA GLN A 124 -14.72 -27.04 -10.39
C GLN A 124 -16.19 -27.25 -10.75
N MET A 125 -17.07 -26.31 -10.40
CA MET A 125 -18.50 -26.40 -10.72
C MET A 125 -18.76 -26.50 -12.23
N ALA A 126 -17.97 -25.79 -13.06
CA ALA A 126 -18.12 -25.83 -14.50
C ALA A 126 -17.66 -27.16 -15.09
N LEU A 127 -16.59 -27.75 -14.55
CA LEU A 127 -16.09 -29.07 -14.95
C LEU A 127 -17.01 -30.20 -14.48
N ASP A 128 -17.53 -30.14 -13.25
CA ASP A 128 -18.49 -31.10 -12.72
C ASP A 128 -19.80 -31.09 -13.55
N GLU A 129 -20.27 -29.89 -13.94
CA GLU A 129 -21.43 -29.77 -14.84
C GLU A 129 -21.13 -30.37 -16.23
N LEU A 130 -19.91 -30.21 -16.74
CA LEU A 130 -19.50 -30.80 -18.01
C LEU A 130 -19.44 -32.32 -17.93
N GLU A 131 -18.91 -32.89 -16.85
CA GLU A 131 -18.84 -34.33 -16.64
C GLU A 131 -20.23 -34.95 -16.55
N THR A 132 -21.14 -34.32 -15.81
CA THR A 132 -22.49 -34.84 -15.59
C THR A 132 -23.44 -34.64 -16.77
N LYS A 133 -23.38 -33.51 -17.48
CA LYS A 133 -24.32 -33.16 -18.57
C LYS A 133 -23.73 -33.32 -19.97
N GLY A 134 -22.42 -33.45 -20.10
CA GLY A 134 -21.73 -33.56 -21.40
C GLY A 134 -22.08 -32.40 -22.33
N LYS A 135 -22.65 -32.73 -23.50
CA LYS A 135 -23.02 -31.78 -24.56
C LYS A 135 -24.06 -30.74 -24.12
N GLU A 136 -24.85 -31.06 -23.10
CA GLU A 136 -25.88 -30.15 -22.59
C GLU A 136 -25.37 -29.14 -21.56
N SER A 137 -24.09 -29.21 -21.21
CA SER A 137 -23.46 -28.32 -20.24
C SER A 137 -23.41 -26.86 -20.72
N ARG A 138 -23.36 -25.93 -19.76
CA ARG A 138 -23.27 -24.49 -20.07
C ARG A 138 -21.99 -24.13 -20.79
N LEU A 139 -20.89 -24.83 -20.51
CA LEU A 139 -19.62 -24.62 -21.19
C LEU A 139 -19.72 -24.93 -22.68
N VAL A 140 -20.25 -26.11 -23.04
CA VAL A 140 -20.40 -26.51 -24.45
C VAL A 140 -21.31 -25.53 -25.19
N LYS A 141 -22.45 -25.15 -24.58
CA LYS A 141 -23.41 -24.19 -25.17
C LYS A 141 -22.89 -22.76 -25.36
N ARG A 142 -21.81 -22.38 -24.69
CA ARG A 142 -21.20 -21.04 -24.80
C ARG A 142 -20.02 -21.01 -25.75
N ILE A 143 -19.39 -22.15 -25.98
CA ILE A 143 -18.19 -22.29 -26.82
C ILE A 143 -18.55 -22.79 -28.23
N SER A 144 -19.61 -23.61 -28.35
CA SER A 144 -20.16 -24.10 -29.63
C SER A 144 -21.25 -23.18 -30.14
#